data_AF-A0A529MDW0-F1
#
_entry.id   AF-A0A529MDW0-F1
#
_cell.length_a   1.000
_cell.length_b   1.000
_cell.length_c   1.000
_cell.angle_alpha   90.00
_cell.angle_beta   90.00
_cell.angle_gamma   90.00
#
_symmetry.space_group_name_H-M   'P 1'
#
loop_
_entity.id
_entity.type
_entity.pdbx_description
1 polymer ?
#
loop_
_entity_poly.entity_id
_entity_poly.type
_entity_poly.pdbx_seq_one_letter_code
_entity_poly.pdbx_strand_id
1 'polypeptide(L)'
;FLKVCDNLEGLLTDNRIFKQRNVDIGAISLDDAWALGFSGPMVRGSGAAWDLRKAQPYECYPEMEFDIPIGKNGDCYDRYLVRMEEMRQSVRIMRQCLEKLRSADGQGPVAVPNQK
;
A
#
# COMPACT_ATOMS: atom_id res chain seq x y z
N PHE A 1 1.39 10.04 -12.59
CA PHE A 1 1.36 9.74 -11.15
C PHE A 1 2.68 9.17 -10.64
N LEU A 2 3.19 8.04 -11.17
CA LEU A 2 4.49 7.47 -10.71
C LEU A 2 5.65 8.49 -10.72
N LYS A 3 5.78 9.30 -11.78
CA LYS A 3 6.75 10.41 -11.84
C LYS A 3 6.62 11.40 -10.67
N VAL A 4 5.41 11.63 -10.15
CA VAL A 4 5.18 12.49 -8.98
C VAL A 4 5.67 11.80 -7.72
N CYS A 5 5.42 10.49 -7.56
CA CYS A 5 6.00 9.71 -6.47
C CYS A 5 7.52 9.77 -6.48
N ASP A 6 8.15 9.64 -7.65
CA ASP A 6 9.62 9.69 -7.79
C ASP A 6 10.17 11.08 -7.47
N ASN A 7 9.48 12.15 -7.90
CA ASN A 7 9.83 13.52 -7.53
C ASN A 7 9.72 13.75 -6.01
N LEU A 8 8.66 13.24 -5.36
CA LEU A 8 8.48 13.33 -3.91
C LEU A 8 9.57 12.55 -3.16
N GLU A 9 9.92 11.37 -3.66
CA GLU A 9 10.98 10.55 -3.10
C GLU A 9 12.33 11.29 -3.18
N GLY A 10 12.67 11.86 -4.34
CA GLY A 10 13.89 12.64 -4.53
C GLY A 10 13.99 13.88 -3.63
N LEU A 11 12.87 14.48 -3.25
CA LEU A 11 12.85 15.66 -2.37
C LEU A 11 12.90 15.30 -0.87
N LEU A 12 12.30 14.17 -0.48
CA LEU A 12 12.05 13.85 0.93
C LEU A 12 12.88 12.66 1.44
N THR A 13 13.01 11.60 0.65
CA THR A 13 13.49 10.30 1.15
C THR A 13 14.93 10.37 1.59
N ASP A 14 15.80 11.02 0.82
CA ASP A 14 17.22 11.22 1.16
C ASP A 14 17.52 12.57 1.82
N ASN A 15 16.48 13.35 2.10
CA ASN A 15 16.64 14.64 2.75
C ASN A 15 17.04 14.45 4.22
N ARG A 16 18.21 14.97 4.59
CA ARG A 16 18.73 14.90 5.96
C ARG A 16 17.78 15.50 6.99
N ILE A 17 17.16 16.63 6.69
CA ILE A 17 16.23 17.30 7.60
C ILE A 17 15.00 16.40 7.82
N PHE A 18 14.50 15.78 6.75
CA PHE A 18 13.36 14.88 6.83
C PHE A 18 13.67 13.61 7.63
N LYS A 19 14.83 12.97 7.38
CA LYS A 19 15.28 11.80 8.16
C LYS A 19 15.44 12.16 9.63
N GLN A 20 16.12 13.26 9.97
CA GLN A 20 16.31 13.70 11.36
C GLN A 20 15.01 13.94 12.14
N ARG A 21 13.90 14.20 11.44
CA ARG A 21 12.60 14.46 12.06
C ARG A 21 11.70 13.24 12.19
N ASN A 22 12.06 12.12 11.54
CA ASN A 22 11.18 10.96 11.42
C ASN A 22 11.85 9.63 11.78
N VAL A 23 13.16 9.51 11.60
CA VAL A 23 13.94 8.31 12.00
C VAL A 23 13.98 8.25 13.52
N ASP A 24 13.70 7.07 14.08
CA ASP A 24 13.62 6.81 15.53
C ASP A 24 12.52 7.61 16.28
N ILE A 25 11.64 8.31 15.55
CA ILE A 25 10.53 9.06 16.14
C ILE A 25 9.26 8.22 16.12
N GLY A 26 8.60 8.12 17.28
CA GLY A 26 7.32 7.42 17.42
C GLY A 26 7.42 5.92 17.13
N ALA A 27 8.58 5.31 17.41
CA ALA A 27 8.81 3.88 17.24
C ALA A 27 7.84 3.07 18.12
N ILE A 28 7.18 2.11 17.50
CA ILE A 28 6.21 1.22 18.16
C ILE A 28 6.64 -0.22 17.88
N SER A 29 6.70 -1.04 18.93
CA SER A 29 6.99 -2.46 18.77
C SER A 29 5.79 -3.20 18.16
N LEU A 30 6.05 -4.34 17.53
CA LEU A 30 4.96 -5.13 16.94
C LEU A 30 3.93 -5.57 17.99
N ASP A 31 4.39 -5.97 19.18
CA ASP A 31 3.53 -6.41 20.27
C ASP A 31 2.64 -5.28 20.79
N ASP A 32 3.21 -4.08 20.96
CA ASP A 32 2.44 -2.90 21.35
C ASP A 32 1.42 -2.50 20.28
N ALA A 33 1.79 -2.61 18.99
CA ALA A 33 0.88 -2.32 17.90
C ALA A 33 -0.36 -3.23 17.93
N TRP A 34 -0.18 -4.52 18.26
CA TRP A 34 -1.29 -5.45 18.44
C TRP A 34 -2.09 -5.18 19.69
N ALA A 35 -1.43 -4.93 20.83
CA ALA A 35 -2.09 -4.65 22.10
C ALA A 35 -2.95 -3.38 22.05
N LEU A 36 -2.50 -2.36 21.32
CA LEU A 36 -3.21 -1.09 21.12
C LEU A 36 -4.26 -1.16 19.99
N GLY A 37 -4.39 -2.29 19.29
CA GLY A 37 -5.37 -2.46 18.21
C GLY A 37 -5.05 -1.61 16.97
N PHE A 38 -3.78 -1.33 16.69
CA PHE A 38 -3.39 -0.65 15.48
C PHE A 38 -3.62 -1.52 14.24
N SER A 39 -3.70 -0.86 13.07
CA SER A 39 -3.93 -1.53 11.79
C SER A 39 -3.21 -0.83 10.64
N GLY A 40 -3.18 -1.49 9.48
CA GLY A 40 -2.67 -0.93 8.23
C GLY A 40 -1.18 -0.54 8.31
N PRO A 41 -0.79 0.68 7.87
CA PRO A 41 0.61 1.11 7.85
C PRO A 41 1.30 1.12 9.22
N MET A 42 0.55 1.24 10.31
CA MET A 42 1.13 1.22 11.67
C MET A 42 1.70 -0.15 12.02
N VAL A 43 0.92 -1.21 11.76
CA VAL A 43 1.31 -2.60 12.00
C VAL A 43 2.35 -3.05 10.98
N ARG A 44 2.19 -2.64 9.71
CA ARG A 44 3.18 -2.91 8.65
C ARG A 44 4.52 -2.22 8.88
N GLY A 45 4.51 -0.96 9.33
CA GLY A 45 5.73 -0.23 9.68
C GLY A 45 6.49 -0.90 10.83
N SER A 46 5.77 -1.58 11.73
CA SER A 46 6.32 -2.28 12.90
C SER A 46 6.76 -3.73 12.60
N GLY A 47 6.69 -4.19 11.35
CA GLY A 47 7.24 -5.48 10.92
C GLY A 47 6.23 -6.59 10.62
N ALA A 48 4.91 -6.34 10.74
CA ALA A 48 3.93 -7.37 10.41
C ALA A 48 3.47 -7.31 8.94
N ALA A 49 3.55 -8.47 8.26
CA ALA A 49 3.02 -8.70 6.92
C ALA A 49 1.47 -8.81 6.89
N TRP A 50 0.77 -7.87 7.52
CA TRP A 50 -0.68 -7.92 7.68
C TRP A 50 -1.40 -6.94 6.74
N ASP A 51 -2.21 -7.48 5.83
CA ASP A 51 -3.09 -6.72 4.96
C ASP A 51 -4.36 -7.52 4.65
N LEU A 52 -5.53 -6.89 4.83
CA LEU A 52 -6.82 -7.54 4.62
C LEU A 52 -6.99 -8.03 3.19
N ARG A 53 -6.46 -7.32 2.18
CA ARG A 53 -6.61 -7.69 0.76
C ARG A 53 -5.94 -9.02 0.42
N LYS A 54 -4.99 -9.49 1.25
CA LYS A 54 -4.33 -10.80 1.12
C LYS A 54 -4.78 -11.79 2.19
N ALA A 55 -4.91 -11.36 3.44
CA ALA A 55 -5.26 -12.24 4.56
C ALA A 55 -6.75 -12.65 4.57
N GLN A 56 -7.63 -11.72 4.17
CA GLN A 56 -9.07 -11.95 4.04
C GLN A 56 -9.55 -11.33 2.71
N PRO A 57 -9.19 -11.93 1.57
CA PRO A 57 -9.45 -11.37 0.26
C PRO A 57 -10.95 -11.13 0.01
N TYR A 58 -11.28 -9.99 -0.60
CA TYR A 58 -12.63 -9.61 -1.00
C TYR A 58 -12.61 -9.08 -2.43
N GLU A 59 -13.78 -9.01 -3.07
CA GLU A 59 -13.94 -8.55 -4.47
C GLU A 59 -12.96 -9.26 -5.42
N CYS A 60 -12.23 -8.50 -6.24
CA CYS A 60 -11.29 -9.00 -7.24
C CYS A 60 -9.83 -8.97 -6.76
N TYR A 61 -9.54 -8.56 -5.53
CA TYR A 61 -8.17 -8.55 -4.97
C TYR A 61 -7.45 -9.91 -4.96
N PRO A 62 -8.11 -11.08 -4.75
CA PRO A 62 -7.41 -12.36 -4.83
C PRO A 62 -6.77 -12.62 -6.19
N GLU A 63 -7.31 -12.03 -7.25
CA GLU A 63 -6.82 -12.21 -8.61
C GLU A 63 -5.78 -11.15 -9.03
N MET A 64 -5.40 -10.24 -8.13
CA MET A 64 -4.44 -9.17 -8.40
C MET A 64 -3.09 -9.47 -7.77
N GLU A 65 -2.03 -9.19 -8.51
CA GLU A 65 -0.65 -9.34 -8.05
C GLU A 65 -0.10 -8.02 -7.50
N PHE A 66 0.14 -7.99 -6.20
CA PHE A 66 0.81 -6.88 -5.52
C PHE A 66 1.52 -7.39 -4.27
N ASP A 67 2.52 -6.61 -3.86
CA ASP A 67 3.38 -6.91 -2.73
C ASP A 67 2.98 -6.07 -1.51
N ILE A 68 3.16 -6.60 -0.29
CA ILE A 68 2.90 -5.88 0.96
C ILE A 68 4.22 -5.27 1.45
N PRO A 69 4.37 -3.93 1.47
CA PRO A 69 5.55 -3.31 2.03
C PRO A 69 5.55 -3.41 3.56
N ILE A 70 6.71 -3.69 4.13
CA ILE A 70 6.91 -3.91 5.57
C ILE A 70 8.08 -3.04 6.04
N GLY A 71 7.90 -2.34 7.15
CA GLY A 71 8.95 -1.60 7.85
C GLY A 71 9.73 -2.50 8.82
N LYS A 72 10.83 -1.99 9.38
CA LYS A 72 11.69 -2.80 10.28
C LYS A 72 11.72 -2.25 11.70
N ASN A 73 11.70 -0.95 11.85
CA ASN A 73 11.94 -0.24 13.10
C ASN A 73 10.64 0.25 13.77
N GLY A 74 9.53 0.33 13.04
CA GLY A 74 8.26 0.83 13.57
C GLY A 74 8.18 2.36 13.72
N ASP A 75 9.13 3.10 13.16
CA ASP A 75 9.22 4.55 13.30
C ASP A 75 8.34 5.32 12.27
N CYS A 76 8.32 6.64 12.38
CA CYS A 76 7.61 7.50 11.43
C CYS A 76 8.18 7.39 10.00
N TYR A 77 9.48 7.14 9.86
CA TYR A 77 10.14 7.06 8.55
C TYR A 77 9.76 5.79 7.80
N ASP A 78 9.73 4.64 8.46
CA ASP A 78 9.27 3.37 7.90
C ASP A 78 7.81 3.46 7.48
N ARG A 79 6.96 4.10 8.29
CA ARG A 79 5.56 4.35 7.94
C ARG A 79 5.39 5.28 6.73
N TYR A 80 6.35 6.16 6.48
CA TYR A 80 6.38 6.96 5.26
C TYR A 80 6.78 6.11 4.05
N LEU A 81 7.84 5.31 4.17
CA LEU A 81 8.30 4.42 3.10
C LEU A 81 7.25 3.39 2.69
N VAL A 82 6.58 2.77 3.67
CA VAL A 82 5.45 1.85 3.45
C VAL A 82 4.37 2.51 2.59
N ARG A 83 4.01 3.78 2.87
CA ARG A 83 3.00 4.50 2.08
C ARG A 83 3.49 4.86 0.67
N MET A 84 4.75 5.24 0.53
CA MET A 84 5.35 5.51 -0.78
C MET A 84 5.28 4.28 -1.67
N GLU A 85 5.57 3.10 -1.11
CA GLU A 85 5.50 1.84 -1.84
C GLU A 85 4.05 1.40 -2.10
N GLU A 86 3.14 1.58 -1.14
CA GLU A 86 1.70 1.32 -1.34
C GLU A 86 1.11 2.13 -2.49
N MET A 87 1.55 3.38 -2.70
CA MET A 87 1.13 4.18 -3.85
C MET A 87 1.58 3.55 -5.18
N ARG A 88 2.79 2.97 -5.22
CA ARG A 88 3.31 2.27 -6.41
C ARG A 88 2.55 0.97 -6.67
N GLN A 89 2.32 0.19 -5.63
CA GLN A 89 1.53 -1.05 -5.72
C GLN A 89 0.07 -0.76 -6.12
N SER A 90 -0.50 0.35 -5.67
CA SER A 90 -1.84 0.79 -6.09
C SER A 90 -1.90 1.07 -7.60
N VAL A 91 -0.87 1.71 -8.17
CA VAL A 91 -0.77 1.91 -9.63
C VAL A 91 -0.61 0.57 -10.36
N ARG A 92 0.15 -0.37 -9.81
CA ARG A 92 0.31 -1.72 -10.37
C ARG A 92 -1.04 -2.44 -10.44
N ILE A 93 -1.84 -2.41 -9.37
CA ILE A 93 -3.19 -2.97 -9.36
C ILE A 93 -4.08 -2.30 -10.41
N MET A 94 -4.09 -0.96 -10.47
CA MET A 94 -4.90 -0.25 -11.47
C MET A 94 -4.54 -0.63 -12.91
N ARG A 95 -3.26 -0.86 -13.22
CA ARG A 95 -2.83 -1.32 -14.55
C ARG A 95 -3.35 -2.73 -14.85
N GLN A 96 -3.26 -3.65 -13.89
CA GLN A 96 -3.82 -5.01 -14.04
C GLN A 96 -5.33 -4.97 -14.24
N CYS A 97 -6.06 -4.11 -13.51
CA CYS A 97 -7.49 -3.93 -13.72
C CYS A 97 -7.80 -3.45 -15.15
N LEU A 98 -7.05 -2.48 -15.67
CA LEU A 98 -7.22 -1.99 -17.04
C LEU A 98 -6.92 -3.05 -18.09
N GLU A 99 -5.89 -3.87 -17.88
CA GLU A 99 -5.55 -4.99 -18.77
C GLU A 99 -6.65 -6.05 -18.78
N LYS A 100 -7.15 -6.43 -17.60
CA LYS A 100 -8.28 -7.36 -17.46
C LYS A 100 -9.57 -6.84 -18.10
N LEU A 101 -9.88 -5.55 -17.95
CA LEU A 101 -11.06 -4.96 -18.57
C LEU A 101 -10.97 -4.89 -20.10
N ARG A 102 -9.76 -4.83 -20.65
CA ARG A 102 -9.51 -4.80 -22.10
C ARG A 102 -9.39 -6.19 -22.72
N SER A 103 -9.23 -7.24 -21.92
CA SER A 103 -9.13 -8.61 -22.40
C SER A 103 -10.45 -9.06 -23.04
N ALA A 104 -10.40 -10.12 -23.86
CA ALA A 104 -11.60 -10.67 -24.51
C ALA A 104 -12.65 -11.11 -23.49
N ASP A 105 -12.21 -11.66 -22.34
CA ASP A 105 -13.09 -12.11 -21.26
C ASP A 105 -13.66 -10.95 -20.44
N GLY A 106 -13.01 -9.79 -20.44
CA GLY A 106 -13.43 -8.56 -19.75
C GLY A 106 -14.40 -7.69 -20.54
N GLN A 107 -14.60 -7.96 -21.83
CA GLN A 107 -15.59 -7.26 -22.68
C GLN A 107 -17.02 -7.76 -22.37
N GLY A 108 -17.49 -7.47 -21.16
CA GLY A 108 -18.89 -7.60 -20.81
C GLY A 108 -19.77 -6.57 -21.54
N PRO A 109 -21.10 -6.74 -21.56
CA PRO A 109 -22.00 -5.76 -22.15
C PRO A 109 -21.82 -4.39 -21.49
N VAL A 110 -21.62 -3.34 -22.31
CA VAL A 110 -21.36 -1.95 -21.88
C VAL A 110 -22.50 -1.38 -21.01
N ALA A 111 -23.69 -1.99 -21.07
CA ALA A 111 -24.81 -1.71 -20.21
C ALA A 111 -25.45 -3.01 -19.70
N VAL A 112 -25.58 -3.13 -18.38
CA VAL A 112 -26.47 -4.14 -17.78
C VAL A 112 -27.93 -3.75 -18.04
N PRO A 113 -28.82 -4.68 -18.41
CA PRO A 113 -30.23 -4.39 -18.54
C PRO A 113 -30.76 -3.89 -17.20
N ASN A 114 -31.51 -2.78 -17.24
CA ASN A 114 -32.15 -2.19 -16.08
C ASN A 114 -33.02 -3.27 -15.41
N GLN A 115 -32.64 -3.72 -14.21
CA GLN A 115 -33.47 -4.62 -13.42
C GLN A 115 -34.66 -3.81 -12.89
N LYS A 116 -35.77 -3.87 -13.61
CA LYS A 116 -37.09 -3.49 -13.09
C LYS A 116 -37.64 -4.59 -12.20
#